data_AF-A0AAI8QHN7-F1
#
_entry.id   AF-A0AAI8QHN7-F1
#
_cell.length_a   1.000
_cell.length_b   1.000
_cell.length_c   1.000
_cell.angle_alpha   90.00
_cell.angle_beta   90.00
_cell.angle_gamma   90.00
#
_symmetry.space_group_name_H-M   'P 1'
#
loop_
_entity.id
_entity.type
_entity.pdbx_description
1 polymer ?
#
loop_
_entity_poly.entity_id
_entity_poly.type
_entity_poly.pdbx_seq_one_letter_code
_entity_poly.pdbx_strand_id
1 'polypeptide(L)' 'MGYAYCDGEGVRQDFAKAKELYGKACDLGNQFGCDDYKKLQQKGY' A
#
# COMPACT_ATOMS: atom_id res chain seq x y z
N MET A 1 -3.15 -15.50 -28.63
CA MET A 1 -2.08 -14.61 -28.13
C MET A 1 -2.72 -13.50 -27.32
N GLY A 2 -2.91 -13.68 -26.01
CA GLY A 2 -3.55 -12.70 -25.14
C GLY A 2 -2.79 -12.53 -23.82
N TYR A 3 -1.47 -12.39 -23.91
CA TYR A 3 -0.56 -12.18 -22.78
C TYR A 3 -0.49 -10.68 -22.40
N ALA A 4 -1.62 -10.01 -22.25
CA ALA A 4 -1.66 -8.55 -22.07
C ALA A 4 -2.60 -8.09 -20.95
N TYR A 5 -2.65 -8.82 -19.83
CA TYR A 5 -3.33 -8.37 -18.60
C TYR A 5 -2.48 -8.55 -17.34
N CYS A 6 -1.16 -8.72 -17.48
CA CYS A 6 -0.26 -8.94 -16.33
C CYS A 6 0.72 -7.79 -16.06
N ASP A 7 0.57 -6.62 -16.69
CA ASP A 7 1.48 -5.50 -16.44
C ASP A 7 0.72 -4.28 -15.91
N GLY A 8 0.67 -4.19 -14.58
CA GLY A 8 0.83 -2.91 -13.89
C GLY A 8 -0.34 -1.91 -13.79
N GLU A 9 -1.43 -2.02 -14.56
CA GLU A 9 -2.43 -0.92 -14.60
C GLU A 9 -3.60 -1.02 -13.61
N GLY A 10 -3.71 -2.11 -12.84
CA GLY A 10 -4.69 -2.22 -11.74
C GLY A 10 -4.16 -1.77 -10.38
N VAL A 11 -2.85 -1.50 -10.28
CA VAL A 11 -2.12 -1.32 -9.02
C VAL A 11 -1.46 0.07 -8.95
N ARG A 12 -2.10 1.09 -9.52
CA ARG A 12 -2.34 2.30 -8.70
C ARG A 12 -3.39 1.96 -7.64
N GLN A 13 -3.17 0.87 -6.87
CA GLN A 13 -3.95 0.52 -5.70
C GLN A 13 -3.61 1.57 -4.68
N ASP A 14 -4.28 2.71 -4.78
CA ASP A 14 -4.22 3.90 -3.94
C ASP A 14 -3.15 3.81 -2.83
N PHE A 15 -1.87 3.85 -3.20
CA PHE A 15 -0.80 3.75 -2.19
C PHE A 15 -0.91 4.92 -1.21
N ALA A 16 -1.45 6.04 -1.68
CA ALA A 16 -1.89 7.17 -0.88
C ALA A 16 -2.97 6.79 0.15
N LYS A 17 -4.02 6.06 -0.27
CA LYS A 17 -5.11 5.64 0.64
C LYS A 17 -4.68 4.51 1.57
N ALA A 18 -3.85 3.59 1.10
CA ALA A 18 -3.19 2.61 1.95
C ALA A 18 -2.32 3.31 3.01
N LYS A 19 -1.46 4.25 2.61
CA LYS A 19 -0.68 5.09 3.54
C LYS A 19 -1.58 5.79 4.57
N GLU A 20 -2.70 6.37 4.14
CA GLU A 20 -3.62 7.04 5.08
C GLU A 20 -4.28 6.06 6.06
N LEU A 21 -4.78 4.91 5.58
CA LEU A 21 -5.43 3.90 6.40
C LEU A 21 -4.46 3.25 7.39
N TYR A 22 -3.27 2.90 6.94
CA TYR A 22 -2.23 2.31 7.78
C TYR A 22 -1.62 3.32 8.75
N GLY A 23 -1.53 4.60 8.36
CA GLY A 23 -1.16 5.70 9.25
C GLY A 23 -2.17 5.86 10.39
N LYS A 24 -3.46 5.94 10.07
CA LYS A 24 -4.55 5.95 11.07
C LYS A 24 -4.52 4.72 11.97
N ALA A 25 -4.25 3.54 11.41
CA ALA A 25 -4.13 2.31 12.19
C ALA A 25 -2.93 2.39 13.16
N CYS A 26 -1.79 2.93 12.74
CA CYS A 26 -0.65 3.17 13.62
C CYS A 26 -0.97 4.17 14.74
N ASP A 27 -1.66 5.28 14.43
CA ASP A 27 -2.13 6.27 15.43
C ASP A 27 -3.07 5.64 16.47
N LEU A 28 -3.86 4.64 16.07
CA LEU A 28 -4.73 3.87 16.96
C LEU A 28 -3.98 2.78 17.75
N GLY A 29 -2.65 2.68 17.63
CA GLY A 29 -1.82 1.70 18.32
C GLY A 29 -1.78 0.31 17.65
N ASN A 30 -2.25 0.19 16.42
CA ASN A 30 -2.19 -1.07 15.68
C ASN A 30 -0.78 -1.28 15.10
N GLN A 31 -0.03 -2.17 15.75
CA GLN A 31 1.35 -2.49 15.36
C GLN A 31 1.46 -3.02 13.93
N PHE A 32 0.52 -3.88 13.50
CA PHE A 32 0.50 -4.42 12.14
C PHE A 32 0.29 -3.33 11.10
N GLY A 33 -0.66 -2.41 11.36
CA GLY A 33 -0.87 -1.26 10.51
C GLY A 33 0.36 -0.37 10.38
N CYS A 34 1.11 -0.20 11.47
CA CYS A 34 2.34 0.60 11.44
C CYS A 34 3.50 -0.08 10.69
N ASP A 35 3.62 -1.41 10.79
CA ASP A 35 4.58 -2.20 10.02
C ASP A 35 4.28 -2.13 8.51
N ASP A 36 3.01 -2.26 8.13
CA ASP A 36 2.60 -2.14 6.74
C ASP A 36 2.77 -0.70 6.21
N TYR A 37 2.45 0.33 7.02
CA TYR A 37 2.72 1.72 6.69
C TYR A 37 4.20 1.96 6.35
N LYS A 38 5.11 1.42 7.18
CA LYS A 38 6.57 1.54 6.98
C LYS A 38 7.05 0.79 5.75
N LYS A 39 6.53 -0.41 5.49
CA LYS A 39 6.85 -1.19 4.27
C LYS A 39 6.41 -0.46 3.00
N LEU A 40 5.26 0.22 3.04
CA LEU A 40 4.78 1.04 1.94
C LEU A 40 5.65 2.27 1.69
N GLN A 41 6.20 2.89 2.75
CA GLN A 41 7.17 3.97 2.58
C GLN A 41 8.51 3.49 2.02
N GLN A 42 9.02 2.33 2.49
CA GLN A 42 10.30 1.78 2.03
C GLN A 42 10.27 1.32 0.57
N LYS A 43 9.12 0.88 0.06
CA LYS A 43 8.98 0.47 -1.34
C LYS A 43 9.01 1.62 -2.36
N GLY A 44 9.12 2.88 -1.92
CA GLY A 44 9.40 4.00 -2.81
C GLY A 44 8.34 4.23 -3.89
N TYR A 45 7.05 4.10 -3.53
CA TYR A 45 5.93 4.66 -4.28
C TYR A 45 5.60 6.07 -3.79
#